data_AF-A0A382M092-F1
#
_entry.id   AF-A0A382M092-F1
#
_cell.length_a   1.000
_cell.length_b   1.000
_cell.length_c   1.000
_cell.angle_alpha   90.00
_cell.angle_beta   90.00
_cell.angle_gamma   90.00
#
_symmetry.space_group_name_H-M   'P 1'
#
loop_
_entity.id
_entity.type
_entity.pdbx_description
1 polymer ?
#
loop_
_entity_poly.entity_id
_entity_poly.type
_entity_poly.pdbx_seq_one_letter_code
_entity_poly.pdbx_strand_id
1 'polypeptide(L)'
;GNGNSIYACNIGVGNCTDYHSYFMSLSRTMDIPARFHMGFSIPNGVSGQVDGYHCWADYYVKGEGWYPIDISEADKNPKKEDYFFEKLDYNRVEFSTGRDLDLYNYKKHINFFIYPLVEGTTFIKSFNYRNI
;
A
#
# COMPACT_ATOMS: atom_id res chain seq x y z
N GLY A 1 7.92 -0.68 -3.71
CA GLY A 1 9.12 -1.46 -3.45
C GLY A 1 8.91 -2.89 -3.86
N ASN A 2 9.79 -3.79 -3.41
CA ASN A 2 9.66 -5.22 -3.69
C ASN A 2 8.89 -5.96 -2.58
N GLY A 3 8.59 -5.29 -1.46
CA GLY A 3 7.89 -5.90 -0.34
C GLY A 3 8.80 -6.87 0.43
N ASN A 4 10.06 -6.49 0.59
CA ASN A 4 11.08 -7.31 1.25
C ASN A 4 11.00 -7.11 2.77
N SER A 5 10.24 -7.99 3.43
CA SER A 5 10.02 -7.95 4.88
C SER A 5 11.30 -8.16 5.69
N ILE A 6 12.23 -9.00 5.21
CA ILE A 6 13.52 -9.24 5.88
C ILE A 6 14.39 -7.98 5.85
N TYR A 7 14.43 -7.28 4.71
CA TYR A 7 15.16 -6.02 4.60
C TYR A 7 14.62 -4.95 5.55
N ALA A 8 13.30 -4.76 5.57
CA ALA A 8 12.65 -3.84 6.50
C ALA A 8 12.93 -4.22 7.97
N CYS A 9 12.87 -5.51 8.32
CA CYS A 9 13.17 -6.02 9.66
C CYS A 9 14.61 -5.75 10.09
N ASN A 10 15.58 -6.04 9.22
CA ASN A 10 17.00 -6.02 9.59
C ASN A 10 17.60 -4.61 9.56
N ILE A 11 17.16 -3.78 8.62
CA ILE A 11 17.75 -2.45 8.39
C ILE A 11 16.89 -1.33 8.99
N GLY A 12 15.59 -1.58 9.19
CA GLY A 12 14.66 -0.56 9.70
C GLY A 12 14.36 0.55 8.69
N VAL A 13 14.66 0.34 7.41
CA VAL A 13 14.38 1.30 6.32
C VAL A 13 13.72 0.60 5.14
N GLY A 14 12.98 1.34 4.33
CA GLY A 14 12.25 0.82 3.19
C GLY A 14 11.25 1.82 2.64
N ASN A 15 10.51 1.42 1.61
CA ASN A 15 9.31 2.17 1.21
C ASN A 15 8.05 1.52 1.81
N CYS A 16 6.89 2.14 1.56
CA CYS A 16 5.60 1.67 2.03
C CYS A 16 5.36 0.18 1.75
N THR A 17 5.79 -0.36 0.60
CA THR A 17 5.60 -1.78 0.28
C THR A 17 6.40 -2.68 1.22
N ASP A 18 7.64 -2.32 1.54
CA ASP A 18 8.52 -3.12 2.39
C ASP A 18 8.01 -3.12 3.84
N TYR A 19 7.57 -1.96 4.33
CA TYR A 19 6.99 -1.80 5.66
C TYR A 19 5.73 -2.63 5.83
N HIS A 20 4.73 -2.46 4.96
CA HIS A 20 3.48 -3.22 5.07
C HIS A 20 3.67 -4.73 4.86
N SER A 21 4.67 -5.13 4.05
CA SER A 21 5.04 -6.54 3.93
C SER A 21 5.62 -7.11 5.21
N TYR A 22 6.43 -6.31 5.93
CA TYR A 22 6.93 -6.69 7.25
C TYR A 22 5.80 -6.80 8.27
N PHE A 23 4.92 -5.80 8.36
CA PHE A 23 3.74 -5.86 9.23
C PHE A 23 2.91 -7.12 8.98
N MET A 24 2.53 -7.38 7.73
CA MET A 24 1.75 -8.57 7.38
C MET A 24 2.47 -9.87 7.72
N SER A 25 3.80 -9.93 7.59
CA SER A 25 4.60 -11.10 7.96
C SER A 25 4.53 -11.37 9.46
N LEU A 26 4.64 -10.32 10.28
CA LEU A 26 4.49 -10.41 11.73
C LEU A 26 3.06 -10.81 12.13
N SER A 27 2.03 -10.15 11.57
CA SER A 27 0.63 -10.48 11.86
C SER A 27 0.33 -11.95 11.58
N ARG A 28 0.74 -12.45 10.41
CA ARG A 28 0.50 -13.84 10.01
C ARG A 28 1.30 -14.85 10.84
N THR A 29 2.45 -14.47 11.38
CA THR A 29 3.21 -15.31 12.33
C THR A 29 2.46 -15.45 13.67
N MET A 30 1.61 -14.48 14.01
CA MET A 30 0.73 -14.49 15.19
C MET A 30 -0.68 -15.01 14.87
N ASP A 31 -0.87 -15.71 13.75
CA ASP A 31 -2.17 -16.20 13.26
C ASP A 31 -3.23 -15.11 13.06
N ILE A 32 -2.82 -13.86 12.82
CA ILE A 32 -3.70 -12.74 12.50
C ILE A 32 -3.79 -12.61 10.97
N PRO A 33 -4.98 -12.77 10.36
CA PRO A 33 -5.17 -12.51 8.95
C PRO A 33 -4.84 -11.05 8.62
N ALA A 34 -4.05 -10.84 7.56
CA ALA A 34 -3.67 -9.51 7.10
C ALA A 34 -3.74 -9.42 5.57
N ARG A 35 -4.16 -8.26 5.05
CA ARG A 35 -4.32 -7.97 3.62
C ARG A 35 -3.46 -6.77 3.22
N PHE A 36 -3.00 -6.80 1.99
CA PHE A 36 -2.26 -5.71 1.37
C PHE A 36 -3.21 -4.90 0.49
N HIS A 37 -3.10 -3.57 0.55
CA HIS A 37 -3.89 -2.66 -0.27
C HIS A 37 -2.96 -1.74 -1.05
N MET A 38 -3.25 -1.55 -2.33
CA MET A 38 -2.45 -0.76 -3.24
C MET A 38 -3.30 0.30 -3.92
N GLY A 39 -2.79 1.52 -3.95
CA GLY A 39 -3.55 2.66 -4.43
C GLY A 39 -2.69 3.91 -4.59
N PHE A 40 -3.35 5.05 -4.41
CA PHE A 40 -2.76 6.38 -4.48
C PHE A 40 -3.18 7.20 -3.26
N SER A 41 -2.24 7.94 -2.68
CA SER A 41 -2.58 9.06 -1.81
C SER A 41 -2.94 10.26 -2.67
N ILE A 42 -4.07 10.89 -2.36
CA ILE A 42 -4.57 12.07 -3.04
C ILE A 42 -4.10 13.30 -2.25
N PRO A 43 -3.45 14.29 -2.89
CA PRO A 43 -3.11 15.53 -2.21
C PRO A 43 -4.37 16.27 -1.73
N ASN A 44 -4.22 17.10 -0.71
CA ASN A 44 -5.30 18.03 -0.33
C ASN A 44 -5.52 19.07 -1.44
N GLY A 45 -6.77 19.46 -1.68
CA GLY A 45 -7.15 20.49 -2.65
C GLY A 45 -8.32 20.09 -3.53
N VAL A 46 -8.57 20.88 -4.56
CA VAL A 46 -9.64 20.62 -5.56
C VAL A 46 -9.12 19.92 -6.81
N SER A 47 -7.80 19.96 -7.05
CA SER A 47 -7.12 19.29 -8.15
C SER A 47 -5.61 19.32 -7.92
N GLY A 48 -4.88 18.39 -8.53
CA GLY A 48 -3.42 18.39 -8.48
C GLY A 48 -2.81 17.12 -9.05
N GLN A 49 -1.48 17.08 -9.03
CA GLN A 49 -0.69 15.90 -9.43
C GLN A 49 -0.61 14.89 -8.29
N VAL A 50 -0.72 13.61 -8.61
CA VAL A 50 -0.51 12.49 -7.68
C VAL A 50 0.95 12.05 -7.78
N ASP A 51 1.67 12.08 -6.66
CA ASP A 51 3.13 11.89 -6.61
C ASP A 51 3.57 10.47 -6.95
N GLY A 52 2.75 9.47 -6.63
CA GLY A 52 3.08 8.08 -6.85
C GLY A 52 2.11 7.15 -6.14
N TYR A 53 2.32 5.85 -6.31
CA TYR A 53 1.53 4.86 -5.60
C TYR A 53 1.79 4.95 -4.09
N HIS A 54 0.79 4.55 -3.33
CA HIS A 54 0.89 4.33 -1.90
C HIS A 54 0.21 3.01 -1.55
N CYS A 55 0.64 2.38 -0.47
CA CYS A 55 0.06 1.13 0.00
C CYS A 55 -0.10 1.16 1.50
N TRP A 56 -1.05 0.37 1.96
CA TRP A 56 -1.38 0.17 3.36
C TRP A 56 -1.77 -1.29 3.57
N ALA A 57 -2.12 -1.65 4.80
CA ALA A 57 -2.60 -2.98 5.13
C ALA A 57 -3.87 -2.91 5.97
N ASP A 58 -4.57 -4.04 6.03
CA ASP A 58 -5.60 -4.29 7.04
C ASP A 58 -5.26 -5.57 7.80
N TYR A 59 -5.68 -5.66 9.06
CA TYR A 59 -5.61 -6.87 9.86
C TYR A 59 -7.00 -7.24 10.42
N TYR A 60 -7.22 -8.52 10.68
CA TYR A 60 -8.52 -9.01 11.14
C TYR A 60 -8.53 -9.26 12.65
N VAL A 61 -9.49 -8.67 13.34
CA VAL A 61 -9.77 -8.91 14.75
C VAL A 61 -11.02 -9.79 14.88
N LYS A 62 -10.86 -10.94 15.53
CA LYS A 62 -11.93 -11.92 15.69
C LYS A 62 -13.10 -11.30 16.47
N GLY A 63 -14.27 -11.28 15.84
CA GLY A 63 -15.49 -10.73 16.43
C GLY A 63 -15.72 -9.25 16.13
N GLU A 64 -14.75 -8.55 15.54
CA GLU A 64 -14.86 -7.11 15.24
C GLU A 64 -14.77 -6.81 13.75
N GLY A 65 -13.87 -7.49 13.02
CA GLY A 65 -13.73 -7.32 11.57
C GLY A 65 -12.34 -6.88 11.14
N TRP A 66 -12.28 -6.15 10.02
CA TRP A 66 -11.03 -5.66 9.43
C TRP A 66 -10.73 -4.25 9.94
N TYR A 67 -9.53 -4.06 10.47
CA TYR A 67 -8.99 -2.78 10.89
C TYR A 67 -7.86 -2.36 9.95
N PRO A 68 -7.87 -1.12 9.46
CA PRO A 68 -6.83 -0.64 8.59
C PRO A 68 -5.63 -0.12 9.37
N ILE A 69 -4.48 -0.11 8.70
CA ILE A 69 -3.22 0.38 9.25
C ILE A 69 -2.30 0.93 8.16
N ASP A 70 -1.65 2.06 8.45
CA ASP A 70 -0.68 2.70 7.55
C ASP A 70 0.61 3.06 8.29
N ILE A 71 1.43 2.04 8.58
CA ILE A 71 2.70 2.24 9.30
C ILE A 71 3.71 3.08 8.51
N SER A 72 3.55 3.19 7.19
CA SER A 72 4.41 4.06 6.38
C SER A 72 4.10 5.54 6.61
N GLU A 73 2.82 5.92 6.77
CA GLU A 73 2.45 7.29 7.12
C GLU A 73 2.70 7.59 8.61
N ALA A 74 2.54 6.58 9.49
CA ALA A 74 2.93 6.70 10.90
C ALA A 74 4.43 7.04 11.05
N ASP A 75 5.31 6.36 10.32
CA ASP A 75 6.75 6.63 10.34
C ASP A 75 7.08 8.04 9.82
N LYS A 76 6.41 8.49 8.74
CA LYS A 76 6.58 9.85 8.21
C LYS A 76 6.06 10.94 9.15
N ASN A 77 5.04 10.64 9.94
CA ASN A 77 4.46 11.57 10.90
C ASN A 77 4.19 10.88 12.26
N PRO A 78 5.22 10.75 13.12
CA PRO A 78 5.10 10.04 14.39
C PRO A 78 4.02 10.60 15.33
N LYS A 79 3.62 11.88 15.17
CA LYS A 79 2.51 12.47 15.94
C LYS A 79 1.14 11.87 15.60
N LYS A 80 1.05 11.08 14.53
CA LYS A 80 -0.15 10.40 14.05
C LYS A 80 -0.02 8.87 14.12
N GLU A 81 0.93 8.34 14.88
CA GLU A 81 1.11 6.89 15.06
C GLU A 81 -0.19 6.20 15.49
N ASP A 82 -0.79 6.63 16.60
CA ASP A 82 -2.07 6.09 17.10
C ASP A 82 -3.21 6.24 16.09
N TYR A 83 -3.20 7.30 15.26
CA TYR A 83 -4.21 7.50 14.24
C TYR A 83 -4.07 6.45 13.14
N PHE A 84 -2.86 6.27 12.60
CA PHE A 84 -2.61 5.34 11.51
C PHE A 84 -2.54 3.87 11.94
N PHE A 85 -2.56 3.57 13.25
CA PHE A 85 -2.64 2.22 13.78
C PHE A 85 -4.05 1.61 13.77
N GLU A 86 -5.06 2.34 13.29
CA GLU A 86 -6.44 1.86 13.26
C GLU A 86 -7.33 2.62 12.26
N LYS A 87 -6.80 3.67 11.63
CA LYS A 87 -7.53 4.56 10.71
C LYS A 87 -6.67 4.87 9.50
N LEU A 88 -7.36 5.17 8.41
CA LEU A 88 -6.78 5.78 7.22
C LEU A 88 -7.35 7.18 7.06
N ASP A 89 -6.58 8.06 6.44
CA ASP A 89 -7.12 9.32 5.95
C ASP A 89 -8.06 9.08 4.76
N TYR A 90 -8.94 10.05 4.50
CA TYR A 90 -9.93 9.97 3.42
C TYR A 90 -9.36 10.35 2.05
N ASN A 91 -8.13 10.85 1.97
CA ASN A 91 -7.52 11.31 0.74
C ASN A 91 -6.74 10.18 0.06
N ARG A 92 -7.43 9.10 -0.30
CA ARG A 92 -6.81 7.96 -0.96
C ARG A 92 -7.78 7.25 -1.90
N VAL A 93 -7.22 6.58 -2.91
CA VAL A 93 -7.99 5.73 -3.85
C VAL A 93 -7.33 4.36 -3.90
N GLU A 94 -8.08 3.31 -3.60
CA GLU A 94 -7.63 1.93 -3.75
C GLU A 94 -7.81 1.43 -5.19
N PHE A 95 -6.83 0.68 -5.68
CA PHE A 95 -6.82 0.08 -7.01
C PHE A 95 -6.78 -1.45 -6.98
N SER A 96 -5.98 -2.03 -6.07
CA SER A 96 -5.92 -3.48 -5.91
C SER A 96 -5.72 -3.90 -4.46
N THR A 97 -6.26 -5.08 -4.14
CA THR A 97 -6.02 -5.78 -2.88
C THR A 97 -5.24 -7.06 -3.17
N GLY A 98 -4.29 -7.40 -2.30
CA GLY A 98 -3.44 -8.58 -2.41
C GLY A 98 -2.09 -8.32 -3.06
N ARG A 99 -1.23 -9.34 -2.99
CA ARG A 99 0.10 -9.37 -3.63
C ARG A 99 0.23 -10.64 -4.45
N ASP A 100 1.24 -10.66 -5.32
CA ASP A 100 1.56 -11.80 -6.18
C ASP A 100 0.36 -12.19 -7.06
N LEU A 101 -0.18 -11.18 -7.74
CA LEU A 101 -1.42 -11.25 -8.51
C LEU A 101 -1.20 -11.95 -9.84
N ASP A 102 -2.17 -12.81 -10.18
CA ASP A 102 -2.36 -13.36 -11.52
C ASP A 102 -3.25 -12.44 -12.34
N LEU A 103 -2.71 -11.92 -13.44
CA LEU A 103 -3.51 -11.12 -14.37
C LEU A 103 -3.99 -11.97 -15.54
N TYR A 104 -5.24 -11.76 -15.92
CA TYR A 104 -5.81 -12.39 -17.11
C TYR A 104 -4.97 -12.06 -18.35
N ASN A 105 -4.63 -13.09 -19.14
CA ASN A 105 -3.76 -12.98 -20.32
C ASN A 105 -2.35 -12.40 -20.06
N TYR A 106 -1.83 -12.49 -18.85
CA TYR A 106 -0.45 -12.11 -18.53
C TYR A 106 0.31 -13.29 -17.93
N LYS A 107 1.48 -13.63 -18.49
CA LYS A 107 2.19 -14.87 -18.14
C LYS A 107 2.99 -14.81 -16.84
N LYS A 108 3.19 -13.62 -16.26
CA LYS A 108 4.04 -13.44 -15.08
C LYS A 108 3.17 -13.02 -13.89
N HIS A 109 3.44 -13.58 -12.72
CA HIS A 109 2.92 -13.01 -11.48
C HIS A 109 3.48 -11.60 -11.30
N ILE A 110 2.63 -10.68 -10.84
CA ILE A 110 3.06 -9.33 -10.50
C ILE A 110 2.90 -9.10 -9.01
N ASN A 111 3.88 -8.40 -8.43
CA ASN A 111 3.87 -8.15 -6.99
C ASN A 111 2.61 -7.39 -6.54
N PHE A 112 2.20 -6.37 -7.30
CA PHE A 112 0.97 -5.60 -7.11
C PHE A 112 0.61 -4.91 -8.42
N PHE A 113 -0.65 -4.48 -8.56
CA PHE A 113 -1.15 -3.81 -9.76
C PHE A 113 -1.61 -2.39 -9.45
N ILE A 114 -0.94 -1.39 -10.04
CA ILE A 114 -1.25 0.03 -9.85
C ILE A 114 -1.02 0.89 -11.09
N TYR A 115 -0.12 0.47 -11.96
CA TYR A 115 0.17 1.14 -13.22
C TYR A 115 -0.15 0.21 -14.39
N PRO A 116 -0.50 0.78 -15.56
CA PRO A 116 -0.62 0.00 -16.79
C PRO A 116 0.66 -0.80 -17.07
N LEU A 117 0.49 -2.05 -17.48
CA LEU A 117 1.58 -2.86 -18.02
C LEU A 117 1.72 -2.53 -19.49
N VAL A 118 2.86 -1.96 -19.87
CA VAL A 118 3.14 -1.52 -21.24
C VAL A 118 4.40 -2.22 -21.73
N GLU A 119 4.34 -2.84 -22.91
CA GLU A 119 5.50 -3.39 -23.62
C GLU A 119 5.90 -2.42 -24.74
N GLY A 120 7.17 -2.00 -24.79
CA GLY A 120 7.66 -1.02 -25.76
C GLY A 120 8.74 -0.10 -25.20
N THR A 121 9.11 0.92 -25.98
CA THR A 121 10.11 1.94 -25.57
C THR A 121 9.48 3.13 -24.82
N THR A 122 10.35 4.02 -24.33
CA THR A 122 10.13 5.21 -23.47
C THR A 122 8.69 5.69 -23.30
N PHE A 123 8.19 5.63 -22.07
CA PHE A 123 6.89 6.15 -21.66
C PHE A 123 7.04 7.13 -20.49
N ILE A 124 6.14 8.11 -20.43
CA ILE A 124 5.97 9.03 -19.30
C ILE A 124 4.65 8.68 -18.62
N LYS A 125 4.66 8.56 -17.30
CA LYS A 125 3.45 8.37 -16.49
C LYS A 125 3.19 9.63 -15.67
N SER A 126 1.95 10.10 -15.69
CA SER A 126 1.47 11.16 -14.82
C SER A 126 0.03 10.86 -14.42
N PHE A 127 -0.29 11.13 -13.16
CA PHE A 127 -1.61 10.91 -12.58
C PHE A 127 -2.05 12.22 -11.96
N ASN A 128 -3.29 12.63 -12.19
CA ASN A 128 -3.86 13.86 -11.66
C ASN A 128 -5.25 13.56 -11.11
N TYR A 129 -5.66 14.34 -10.11
CA TYR A 129 -7.01 14.29 -9.56
C TYR A 129 -7.70 15.64 -9.74
N ARG A 130 -9.05 15.61 -9.72
CA ARG A 130 -9.91 16.79 -9.67
C ARG A 130 -11.23 16.40 -9.02
N ASN A 131 -11.74 17.23 -8.12
CA ASN A 131 -13.07 17.07 -7.55
C ASN A 131 -14.13 17.35 -8.63
N ILE A 132 -15.10 16.46 -8.75
CA ILE A 132 -16.23 16.56 -9.68
C ILE A 132 -17.33 17.47 -9.14
#